data_AF-A0A8T1Q8G9-F1
#
_entry.id   AF-A0A8T1Q8G9-F1
#
_cell.length_a   1.000
_cell.length_b   1.000
_cell.length_c   1.000
_cell.angle_alpha   90.00
_cell.angle_beta   90.00
_cell.angle_gamma   90.00
#
_symmetry.space_group_name_H-M   'P 1'
#
loop_
_entity.id
_entity.type
_entity.pdbx_description
1 polymer ?
#
loop_
_entity_poly.entity_id
_entity_poly.type
_entity_poly.pdbx_seq_one_letter_code
_entity_poly.pdbx_strand_id
1 'polypeptide(L)'
;MHPLSISTPTPACRNNVLGNHDYRGNVEAQLSPILREMDPRWLCMRSFIVSTEFTEFFLVDTTPFVDEYFTQPKNSTYDWKGVLPREDYLSNLLKDLDSALRDSSAKWKIVVGHHTIKSAGQHGVTKELEEHLLPILLANNVDMYMNGHDHCLEHITIANNGSQTQFLTSGGGSKAWRGDIQKWNPEELKLYYDGQGFMSLQMTPTNADIVFYDVFGNVLHKWSISKDLDAAI
;
A
#
# COMPACT_ATOMS: atom_id res chain seq x y z
N MET A 1 13.62 14.82 -6.52
CA MET A 1 13.20 15.71 -5.41
C MET A 1 13.17 14.80 -4.19
N HIS A 2 13.79 15.12 -3.05
CA HIS A 2 13.65 14.23 -1.90
C HIS A 2 12.17 14.13 -1.51
N PRO A 3 11.62 12.92 -1.29
CA PRO A 3 10.23 12.78 -0.87
C PRO A 3 9.99 13.55 0.42
N LEU A 4 8.87 14.27 0.49
CA LEU A 4 8.46 14.99 1.70
C LEU A 4 8.21 13.96 2.82
N SER A 5 9.10 13.94 3.81
CA SER A 5 8.86 13.28 5.09
C SER A 5 8.01 14.21 5.96
N ILE A 6 6.87 13.69 6.42
CA ILE A 6 5.92 14.44 7.26
C ILE A 6 5.87 13.77 8.64
N SER A 7 6.37 14.47 9.66
CA SER A 7 6.15 14.10 11.06
C SER A 7 4.73 14.45 11.46
N THR A 8 3.93 13.50 11.96
CA THR A 8 2.52 13.75 12.31
C THR A 8 2.40 14.51 13.65
N PRO A 9 1.85 15.74 13.68
CA PRO A 9 1.72 16.52 14.92
C PRO A 9 0.43 16.26 15.70
N THR A 10 -0.49 15.42 15.20
CA THR A 10 -1.86 15.31 15.74
C THR A 10 -2.41 13.88 15.81
N PRO A 11 -3.27 13.54 16.79
CA PRO A 11 -3.61 12.15 17.14
C PRO A 11 -4.47 11.38 16.12
N ALA A 12 -4.96 12.00 15.03
CA ALA A 12 -5.82 11.33 14.06
C ALA A 12 -5.68 11.94 12.65
N CYS A 13 -4.59 11.65 11.95
CA CYS A 13 -4.42 11.99 10.53
C CYS A 13 -5.00 10.90 9.61
N ARG A 14 -5.54 11.31 8.47
CA ARG A 14 -5.93 10.45 7.35
C ARG A 14 -4.94 10.68 6.22
N ASN A 15 -4.00 9.76 6.08
CA ASN A 15 -3.00 9.75 5.01
C ASN A 15 -3.55 8.91 3.86
N ASN A 16 -3.81 9.54 2.72
CA ASN A 16 -4.47 8.92 1.59
C ASN A 16 -3.54 8.90 0.38
N VAL A 17 -3.56 7.80 -0.35
CA VAL A 17 -2.97 7.68 -1.69
C VAL A 17 -4.09 7.36 -2.67
N LEU A 18 -3.96 7.88 -3.90
CA LEU A 18 -4.99 7.78 -4.93
C LEU A 18 -5.12 6.35 -5.46
N GLY A 19 -6.34 5.93 -5.73
CA GLY A 19 -6.67 4.73 -6.48
C GLY A 19 -7.14 5.02 -7.90
N ASN A 20 -7.39 3.95 -8.64
CA ASN A 20 -7.79 4.04 -10.05
C ASN A 20 -9.10 4.80 -10.26
N HIS A 21 -10.06 4.69 -9.33
CA HIS A 21 -11.32 5.44 -9.39
C HIS A 21 -11.15 6.94 -9.10
N ASP A 22 -10.15 7.33 -8.32
CA ASP A 22 -9.83 8.74 -8.08
C ASP A 22 -9.29 9.40 -9.35
N TYR A 23 -8.46 8.65 -10.07
CA TYR A 23 -8.01 9.02 -11.41
C TYR A 23 -9.13 9.09 -12.44
N ARG A 24 -10.27 8.43 -12.23
CA ARG A 24 -11.45 8.60 -13.11
C ARG A 24 -12.24 9.88 -12.84
N GLY A 25 -11.93 10.56 -11.74
CA GLY A 25 -12.52 11.83 -11.33
C GLY A 25 -11.58 13.00 -11.58
N ASN A 26 -11.50 13.91 -10.60
CA ASN A 26 -10.59 15.05 -10.61
C ASN A 26 -9.50 14.83 -9.56
N VAL A 27 -8.30 14.44 -10.02
CA VAL A 27 -7.18 14.12 -9.13
C VAL A 27 -6.73 15.36 -8.36
N GLU A 28 -6.59 16.49 -9.04
CA GLU A 28 -6.13 17.75 -8.45
C GLU A 28 -7.07 18.25 -7.34
N ALA A 29 -8.36 17.92 -7.41
CA ALA A 29 -9.29 18.24 -6.32
C ALA A 29 -8.96 17.47 -5.03
N GLN A 30 -8.56 16.19 -5.11
CA GLN A 30 -8.20 15.38 -3.95
C GLN A 30 -6.84 15.76 -3.35
N LEU A 31 -5.91 16.18 -4.23
CA LEU A 31 -4.58 16.67 -3.86
C LEU A 31 -4.59 18.12 -3.34
N SER A 32 -5.71 18.83 -3.52
CA SER A 32 -5.79 20.26 -3.23
C SER A 32 -5.51 20.57 -1.75
N PRO A 33 -4.63 21.53 -1.45
CA PRO A 33 -4.39 21.96 -0.07
C PRO A 33 -5.66 22.52 0.60
N ILE A 34 -6.64 22.99 -0.19
CA ILE A 34 -7.93 23.47 0.31
C ILE A 34 -8.65 22.39 1.12
N LEU A 35 -8.58 21.11 0.72
CA LEU A 35 -9.19 20.02 1.51
C LEU A 35 -8.55 19.89 2.89
N ARG A 36 -7.24 20.13 2.99
CA ARG A 36 -6.52 20.14 4.26
C ARG A 36 -6.80 21.38 5.10
N GLU A 37 -7.03 22.53 4.47
CA GLU A 37 -7.50 23.74 5.16
C GLU A 37 -8.90 23.54 5.75
N MET A 38 -9.78 22.84 5.02
CA MET A 38 -11.13 22.51 5.49
C MET A 38 -11.15 21.43 6.57
N ASP A 39 -10.33 20.39 6.42
CA ASP A 39 -10.14 19.34 7.42
C ASP A 39 -8.64 19.05 7.59
N PRO A 40 -8.00 19.50 8.69
CA PRO A 40 -6.56 19.35 8.88
C PRO A 40 -6.12 17.89 9.01
N ARG A 41 -7.06 16.94 9.18
CA ARG A 41 -6.78 15.51 9.18
C ARG A 41 -6.60 14.97 7.76
N TRP A 42 -7.04 15.67 6.72
CA TRP A 42 -6.90 15.23 5.33
C TRP A 42 -5.49 15.50 4.81
N LEU A 43 -4.76 14.43 4.54
CA LEU A 43 -3.52 14.47 3.77
C LEU A 43 -3.66 13.53 2.58
N CYS A 44 -3.60 14.06 1.37
CA CYS A 44 -3.54 13.27 0.15
C CYS A 44 -2.45 13.84 -0.76
N MET A 45 -1.51 13.00 -1.13
CA MET A 45 -0.46 13.28 -2.10
C MET A 45 -0.30 12.06 -3.00
N ARG A 46 0.34 12.21 -4.17
CA ARG A 46 0.60 11.07 -5.05
C ARG A 46 1.55 10.07 -4.39
N SER A 47 2.70 10.54 -3.93
CA SER A 47 3.65 9.71 -3.18
C SER A 47 4.36 10.54 -2.13
N PHE A 48 4.48 10.01 -0.92
CA PHE A 48 5.02 10.72 0.23
C PHE A 48 5.37 9.75 1.36
N ILE A 49 6.16 10.23 2.31
CA ILE A 49 6.61 9.43 3.46
C ILE A 49 5.98 9.98 4.73
N VAL A 50 5.40 9.08 5.53
CA VAL A 50 4.96 9.38 6.89
C VAL A 50 5.87 8.63 7.84
N SER A 51 6.64 9.39 8.63
CA SER A 51 7.60 8.82 9.58
C SER A 51 7.05 8.92 11.00
N THR A 52 7.23 7.86 11.77
CA THR A 52 7.08 7.83 13.23
C THR A 52 8.47 7.69 13.87
N GLU A 53 8.55 7.48 15.18
CA GLU A 53 9.82 7.25 15.88
C GLU A 53 10.58 6.00 15.36
N PHE A 54 9.85 4.95 14.97
CA PHE A 54 10.45 3.66 14.62
C PHE A 54 9.91 3.03 13.33
N THR A 55 8.91 3.64 12.69
CA THR A 55 8.28 3.15 11.46
C THR A 55 8.26 4.23 10.40
N GLU A 56 8.55 3.85 9.15
CA GLU A 56 8.28 4.69 7.99
C GLU A 56 7.28 4.04 7.05
N PHE A 57 6.26 4.82 6.70
CA PHE A 57 5.26 4.47 5.70
C PHE A 57 5.59 5.20 4.40
N PHE A 58 5.84 4.44 3.34
CA PHE A 58 6.10 4.96 2.00
C PHE A 58 4.81 4.79 1.19
N LEU A 59 4.05 5.87 1.03
CA LEU A 59 2.82 5.87 0.23
C LEU A 59 3.19 6.08 -1.24
N VAL A 60 2.74 5.19 -2.11
CA VAL A 60 3.16 5.09 -3.51
C VAL A 60 1.95 5.14 -4.45
N ASP A 61 2.03 6.01 -5.45
CA ASP A 61 1.00 6.14 -6.48
C ASP A 61 1.11 4.99 -7.47
N THR A 62 0.31 3.94 -7.25
CA THR A 62 0.37 2.74 -8.08
C THR A 62 -0.49 2.82 -9.34
N THR A 63 -1.36 3.83 -9.48
CA THR A 63 -2.28 3.92 -10.63
C THR A 63 -1.58 4.09 -11.97
N PRO A 64 -0.53 4.95 -12.09
CA PRO A 64 0.20 5.09 -13.35
C PRO A 64 0.98 3.85 -13.78
N PHE A 65 1.13 2.82 -12.95
CA PHE A 65 1.81 1.57 -13.34
C PHE A 65 0.95 0.69 -14.25
N VAL A 66 -0.37 0.77 -14.18
CA VAL A 66 -1.26 -0.17 -14.90
C VAL A 66 -1.40 0.22 -16.38
N ASP A 67 -0.86 -0.60 -17.29
CA ASP A 67 -0.82 -0.32 -18.73
C ASP A 67 -2.22 -0.28 -19.36
N GLU A 68 -3.13 -1.13 -18.88
CA GLU A 68 -4.51 -1.20 -19.38
C GLU A 68 -5.22 0.16 -19.24
N TYR A 69 -4.88 0.98 -18.24
CA TYR A 69 -5.52 2.28 -18.04
C TYR A 69 -5.11 3.32 -19.09
N PHE A 70 -3.97 3.13 -19.75
CA PHE A 70 -3.51 4.00 -20.84
C PHE A 70 -3.89 3.45 -22.21
N THR A 71 -3.81 2.13 -22.38
CA THR A 71 -3.96 1.47 -23.70
C THR A 71 -5.37 1.00 -23.97
N GLN A 72 -6.14 0.64 -22.94
CA GLN A 72 -7.47 0.03 -23.05
C GLN A 72 -8.42 0.50 -21.92
N PRO A 73 -8.66 1.81 -21.74
CA PRO A 73 -9.43 2.32 -20.59
C PRO A 73 -10.94 1.99 -20.65
N LYS A 74 -11.39 1.28 -21.69
CA LYS A 74 -12.81 0.98 -21.98
C LYS A 74 -13.62 2.28 -22.00
N ASN A 75 -14.63 2.40 -21.14
CA ASN A 75 -15.49 3.59 -21.03
C ASN A 75 -15.02 4.58 -19.95
N SER A 76 -13.85 4.36 -19.35
CA SER A 76 -13.31 5.27 -18.33
C SER A 76 -12.43 6.34 -18.98
N THR A 77 -12.45 7.54 -18.44
CA THR A 77 -11.45 8.58 -18.73
C THR A 77 -10.60 8.75 -17.48
N TYR A 78 -9.28 8.86 -17.65
CA TYR A 78 -8.35 9.01 -16.55
C TYR A 78 -7.69 10.40 -16.59
N ASP A 79 -7.61 11.06 -15.44
CA ASP A 79 -6.93 12.34 -15.25
C ASP A 79 -5.43 12.13 -15.07
N TRP A 80 -4.70 12.23 -16.19
CA TRP A 80 -3.25 12.07 -16.23
C TRP A 80 -2.46 13.37 -16.05
N LYS A 81 -3.08 14.46 -15.60
CA LYS A 81 -2.32 15.68 -15.26
C LYS A 81 -1.29 15.35 -14.18
N GLY A 82 -0.08 15.88 -14.34
CA GLY A 82 1.03 15.69 -13.40
C GLY A 82 1.71 14.32 -13.44
N VAL A 83 1.24 13.37 -14.26
CA VAL A 83 1.92 12.07 -14.45
C VAL A 83 2.54 11.89 -15.84
N LEU A 84 2.27 12.81 -16.78
CA LEU A 84 2.86 12.78 -18.11
C LEU A 84 4.13 13.65 -18.18
N PRO A 85 5.22 13.20 -18.84
CA PRO A 85 5.39 11.90 -19.51
C PRO A 85 5.43 10.72 -18.52
N ARG A 86 4.69 9.64 -18.83
CA ARG A 86 4.47 8.50 -17.91
C ARG A 86 5.77 7.80 -17.56
N GLU A 87 6.64 7.58 -18.53
CA GLU A 87 7.92 6.88 -18.34
C GLU A 87 8.83 7.65 -17.38
N ASP A 88 8.95 8.97 -17.56
CA ASP A 88 9.70 9.84 -16.66
C ASP A 88 9.11 9.83 -15.25
N TYR A 89 7.78 9.88 -15.13
CA TYR A 89 7.10 9.83 -13.84
C TYR A 89 7.39 8.53 -13.09
N LEU A 90 7.21 7.38 -13.75
CA LEU A 90 7.46 6.07 -13.15
C LEU A 90 8.94 5.86 -12.81
N SER A 91 9.85 6.26 -13.70
CA SER A 91 11.29 6.16 -13.47
C SER A 91 11.72 7.00 -12.25
N ASN A 92 11.24 8.23 -12.15
CA ASN A 92 11.55 9.10 -11.00
C ASN A 92 10.92 8.56 -9.71
N LEU A 93 9.68 8.09 -9.74
CA LEU A 93 9.01 7.51 -8.58
C LEU A 93 9.76 6.28 -8.05
N LEU A 94 10.14 5.34 -8.93
CA LEU A 94 10.88 4.14 -8.54
C LEU A 94 12.26 4.50 -7.97
N LYS A 95 12.96 5.46 -8.59
CA LYS A 95 14.26 5.94 -8.12
C LYS A 95 14.17 6.63 -6.76
N ASP A 96 13.20 7.52 -6.58
CA ASP A 96 13.01 8.26 -5.34
C ASP A 96 12.58 7.30 -4.20
N LEU A 97 11.75 6.30 -4.50
CA LEU A 97 11.36 5.26 -3.53
C LEU A 97 12.55 4.37 -3.14
N ASP A 98 13.32 3.85 -4.11
CA ASP A 98 14.49 3.02 -3.81
C ASP A 98 15.53 3.79 -2.98
N SER A 99 15.81 5.04 -3.35
CA SER A 99 16.71 5.89 -2.56
C SER A 99 16.19 6.08 -1.13
N ALA A 100 14.91 6.41 -0.97
CA ALA A 100 14.35 6.64 0.36
C ALA A 100 14.33 5.36 1.22
N LEU A 101 14.05 4.21 0.63
CA LEU A 101 14.10 2.92 1.32
C LEU A 101 15.53 2.54 1.74
N ARG A 102 16.53 2.80 0.89
CA ARG A 102 17.94 2.57 1.20
C ARG A 102 18.47 3.50 2.29
N ASP A 103 18.06 4.76 2.27
CA ASP A 103 18.47 5.78 3.23
C ASP A 103 17.74 5.65 4.58
N SER A 104 16.60 4.96 4.62
CA SER A 104 15.79 4.75 5.81
C SER A 104 16.49 3.85 6.84
N SER A 105 16.66 4.39 8.06
CA SER A 105 17.10 3.66 9.26
C SER A 105 15.93 3.20 10.14
N ALA A 106 14.68 3.32 9.67
CA ALA A 106 13.50 2.94 10.44
C ALA A 106 13.53 1.44 10.78
N LYS A 107 13.05 1.09 11.98
CA LYS A 107 12.94 -0.31 12.40
C LYS A 107 11.91 -1.05 11.57
N TRP A 108 10.85 -0.38 11.14
CA TRP A 108 9.83 -0.93 10.26
C TRP A 108 9.70 -0.10 8.98
N LYS A 109 9.72 -0.77 7.83
CA LYS A 109 9.49 -0.17 6.51
C LYS A 109 8.22 -0.75 5.91
N ILE A 110 7.22 0.10 5.73
CA ILE A 110 5.89 -0.29 5.23
C ILE A 110 5.61 0.49 3.96
N VAL A 111 5.31 -0.19 2.87
CA VAL A 111 4.90 0.44 1.62
C VAL A 111 3.38 0.33 1.47
N VAL A 112 2.72 1.43 1.11
CA VAL A 112 1.27 1.49 0.94
C VAL A 112 0.94 1.95 -0.47
N GLY A 113 0.11 1.20 -1.19
CA GLY A 113 -0.35 1.56 -2.53
C GLY A 113 -1.79 1.15 -2.75
N HIS A 114 -2.42 1.59 -3.83
CA HIS A 114 -3.80 1.16 -4.13
C HIS A 114 -3.86 -0.29 -4.62
N HIS A 115 -3.07 -0.64 -5.64
CA HIS A 115 -3.14 -1.90 -6.38
C HIS A 115 -2.42 -3.06 -5.69
N THR A 116 -2.80 -4.28 -6.04
CA THR A 116 -2.25 -5.55 -5.56
C THR A 116 -0.92 -5.89 -6.24
N ILE A 117 0.09 -6.29 -5.45
CA ILE A 117 1.31 -6.93 -5.97
C ILE A 117 1.18 -8.46 -5.92
N LYS A 118 0.63 -8.98 -4.81
CA LYS A 118 0.28 -10.39 -4.62
C LYS A 118 -1.19 -10.43 -4.24
N SER A 119 -1.99 -11.22 -4.95
CA SER A 119 -3.39 -11.42 -4.60
C SER A 119 -4.00 -12.64 -5.28
N ALA A 120 -4.81 -13.35 -4.51
CA ALA A 120 -5.77 -14.36 -4.94
C ALA A 120 -7.16 -13.75 -5.22
N GLY A 121 -7.32 -12.43 -5.14
CA GLY A 121 -8.57 -11.73 -5.41
C GLY A 121 -8.95 -11.68 -6.88
N GLN A 122 -10.06 -10.99 -7.18
CA GLN A 122 -10.61 -10.94 -8.52
C GLN A 122 -9.69 -10.20 -9.51
N HIS A 123 -9.13 -9.07 -9.08
CA HIS A 123 -8.19 -8.30 -9.88
C HIS A 123 -6.84 -9.03 -9.96
N GLY A 124 -6.41 -9.68 -8.88
CA GLY A 124 -5.23 -10.55 -8.87
C GLY A 124 -3.93 -9.77 -8.90
N VAL A 125 -2.86 -10.34 -9.46
CA VAL A 125 -1.53 -9.72 -9.52
C VAL A 125 -1.49 -8.61 -10.57
N THR A 126 -1.07 -7.40 -10.17
CA THR A 126 -0.70 -6.32 -11.12
C THR A 126 0.73 -6.57 -11.61
N LYS A 127 0.88 -7.05 -12.85
CA LYS A 127 2.16 -7.50 -13.41
C LYS A 127 3.23 -6.41 -13.41
N GLU A 128 2.85 -5.19 -13.76
CA GLU A 128 3.77 -4.05 -13.83
C GLU A 128 4.36 -3.73 -12.46
N LEU A 129 3.60 -3.92 -11.38
CA LEU A 129 4.10 -3.76 -10.01
C LEU A 129 4.96 -4.95 -9.58
N GLU A 130 4.62 -6.17 -9.99
CA GLU A 130 5.45 -7.35 -9.75
C GLU A 130 6.80 -7.25 -10.46
N GLU A 131 6.83 -6.66 -11.67
CA GLU A 131 8.04 -6.51 -12.46
C GLU A 131 8.91 -5.32 -12.00
N HIS A 132 8.31 -4.20 -11.62
CA HIS A 132 9.05 -2.96 -11.36
C HIS A 132 9.16 -2.58 -9.88
N LEU A 133 8.11 -2.77 -9.09
CA LEU A 133 8.06 -2.33 -7.70
C LEU A 133 8.54 -3.42 -6.74
N LEU A 134 8.06 -4.66 -6.91
CA LEU A 134 8.39 -5.78 -6.03
C LEU A 134 9.91 -6.01 -5.86
N PRO A 135 10.75 -5.94 -6.92
CA PRO A 135 12.19 -6.09 -6.76
C PRO A 135 12.81 -5.05 -5.81
N ILE A 136 12.32 -3.80 -5.84
CA ILE A 136 12.77 -2.73 -4.94
C ILE A 136 12.36 -3.04 -3.51
N LEU A 137 11.11 -3.50 -3.29
CA LEU A 137 10.63 -3.85 -1.95
C LEU A 137 11.46 -4.97 -1.32
N LEU A 138 11.73 -6.02 -2.10
CA LEU A 138 12.51 -7.18 -1.65
C LEU A 138 13.99 -6.85 -1.43
N ALA A 139 14.60 -6.05 -2.32
CA ALA A 139 16.00 -5.63 -2.18
C ALA A 139 16.23 -4.77 -0.93
N ASN A 140 15.20 -4.03 -0.50
CA ASN A 140 15.26 -3.14 0.66
C ASN A 140 14.67 -3.75 1.96
N ASN A 141 14.35 -5.05 1.96
CA ASN A 141 13.75 -5.76 3.10
C ASN A 141 12.52 -5.06 3.67
N VAL A 142 11.61 -4.61 2.79
CA VAL A 142 10.31 -4.06 3.22
C VAL A 142 9.54 -5.13 4.00
N ASP A 143 9.01 -4.74 5.16
CA ASP A 143 8.31 -5.64 6.07
C ASP A 143 6.90 -5.96 5.58
N MET A 144 6.20 -4.93 5.11
CA MET A 144 4.81 -5.02 4.71
C MET A 144 4.53 -4.17 3.47
N TYR A 145 3.78 -4.74 2.53
CA TYR A 145 3.08 -4.01 1.49
C TYR A 145 1.58 -4.05 1.79
N MET A 146 0.95 -2.88 1.89
CA MET A 146 -0.48 -2.75 2.18
C MET A 146 -1.22 -2.14 0.99
N ASN A 147 -2.36 -2.72 0.64
CA ASN A 147 -3.16 -2.24 -0.48
C ASN A 147 -4.67 -2.41 -0.30
N GLY A 148 -5.41 -1.85 -1.27
CA GLY A 148 -6.82 -2.12 -1.48
C GLY A 148 -7.01 -2.76 -2.85
N HIS A 149 -7.80 -2.11 -3.71
CA HIS A 149 -8.11 -2.51 -5.09
C HIS A 149 -8.91 -3.80 -5.22
N ASP A 150 -8.37 -4.91 -4.73
CA ASP A 150 -9.14 -6.13 -4.59
C ASP A 150 -10.15 -5.99 -3.45
N HIS A 151 -11.40 -6.25 -3.78
CA HIS A 151 -12.57 -6.02 -2.93
C HIS A 151 -12.76 -7.14 -1.89
N CYS A 152 -11.70 -7.44 -1.16
CA CYS A 152 -11.63 -8.49 -0.15
C CYS A 152 -10.68 -8.09 1.00
N LEU A 153 -10.53 -8.98 1.99
CA LEU A 153 -9.44 -8.95 2.95
C LEU A 153 -8.52 -10.14 2.71
N GLU A 154 -7.22 -9.90 2.65
CA GLU A 154 -6.25 -10.93 2.29
C GLU A 154 -4.92 -10.72 3.01
N HIS A 155 -4.27 -11.84 3.34
CA HIS A 155 -2.92 -11.85 3.84
C HIS A 155 -2.11 -12.95 3.14
N ILE A 156 -1.06 -12.55 2.42
CA ILE A 156 -0.08 -13.43 1.78
C ILE A 156 1.30 -13.15 2.37
N THR A 157 2.04 -14.20 2.74
CA THR A 157 3.43 -14.10 3.19
C THR A 157 4.36 -14.61 2.09
N ILE A 158 5.32 -13.79 1.65
CA ILE A 158 6.37 -14.21 0.72
C ILE A 158 7.73 -14.22 1.43
N ALA A 159 8.41 -15.37 1.39
CA ALA A 159 9.76 -15.50 1.89
C ALA A 159 10.79 -15.17 0.79
N ASN A 160 11.81 -14.39 1.13
CA ASN A 160 12.91 -14.04 0.23
C ASN A 160 14.23 -13.95 1.01
N ASN A 161 15.25 -14.73 0.65
CA ASN A 161 16.59 -14.67 1.27
C ASN A 161 16.61 -14.68 2.81
N GLY A 162 15.73 -15.46 3.44
CA GLY A 162 15.64 -15.55 4.91
C GLY A 162 14.83 -14.44 5.57
N SER A 163 14.33 -13.45 4.82
CA SER A 163 13.33 -12.48 5.28
C SER A 163 11.92 -12.85 4.78
N GLN A 164 10.90 -12.26 5.39
CA GLN A 164 9.50 -12.43 4.99
C GLN A 164 8.84 -11.06 4.83
N THR A 165 8.26 -10.81 3.65
CA THR A 165 7.42 -9.63 3.40
C THR A 165 5.96 -10.05 3.45
N GLN A 166 5.15 -9.31 4.22
CA GLN A 166 3.71 -9.52 4.28
C GLN A 166 3.00 -8.65 3.24
N PHE A 167 2.14 -9.25 2.44
CA PHE A 167 1.24 -8.56 1.52
C PHE A 167 -0.16 -8.58 2.12
N LEU A 168 -0.69 -7.40 2.43
CA LEU A 168 -1.89 -7.21 3.23
C LEU A 168 -2.92 -6.38 2.43
N THR A 169 -3.96 -7.05 1.94
CA THR A 169 -5.06 -6.37 1.24
C THR A 169 -6.19 -6.06 2.23
N SER A 170 -6.58 -4.79 2.30
CA SER A 170 -7.77 -4.32 3.02
C SER A 170 -8.66 -3.49 2.08
N GLY A 171 -9.21 -4.13 1.04
CA GLY A 171 -10.06 -3.47 0.03
C GLY A 171 -11.56 -3.75 0.19
N GLY A 172 -11.97 -4.56 1.17
CA GLY A 172 -13.37 -4.83 1.52
C GLY A 172 -14.12 -3.70 2.24
N GLY A 173 -13.69 -2.44 2.12
CA GLY A 173 -14.32 -1.32 2.85
C GLY A 173 -15.72 -0.92 2.34
N SER A 174 -16.11 -1.35 1.14
CA SER A 174 -17.42 -1.02 0.55
C SER A 174 -17.92 -2.09 -0.41
N LYS A 175 -17.23 -2.35 -1.52
CA LYS A 175 -17.60 -3.46 -2.41
C LYS A 175 -16.90 -4.74 -1.92
N ALA A 176 -17.63 -5.86 -1.89
CA ALA A 176 -17.11 -7.20 -1.57
C ALA A 176 -18.08 -8.29 -2.09
N TRP A 177 -17.88 -9.55 -1.70
CA TRP A 177 -18.71 -10.73 -1.99
C TRP A 177 -18.79 -11.11 -3.46
N ARG A 178 -17.63 -11.23 -4.12
CA ARG A 178 -17.59 -11.58 -5.54
C ARG A 178 -17.51 -13.09 -5.79
N GLY A 179 -17.07 -13.87 -4.80
CA GLY A 179 -16.86 -15.32 -4.89
C GLY A 179 -15.70 -15.72 -5.81
N ASP A 180 -14.99 -14.74 -6.36
CA ASP A 180 -13.93 -14.92 -7.34
C ASP A 180 -12.59 -15.00 -6.62
N ILE A 181 -12.12 -16.23 -6.37
CA ILE A 181 -10.83 -16.51 -5.73
C ILE A 181 -9.93 -17.23 -6.73
N GLN A 182 -8.82 -16.62 -7.09
CA GLN A 182 -7.79 -17.22 -7.91
C GLN A 182 -7.00 -18.25 -7.09
N LYS A 183 -6.49 -19.29 -7.76
CA LYS A 183 -5.67 -20.31 -7.08
C LYS A 183 -4.35 -19.68 -6.62
N TRP A 184 -4.01 -19.86 -5.35
CA TRP A 184 -2.73 -19.44 -4.77
C TRP A 184 -2.02 -20.59 -4.05
N ASN A 185 -0.73 -20.41 -3.74
CA ASN A 185 0.01 -21.33 -2.90
C ASN A 185 -0.57 -21.34 -1.46
N PRO A 186 -1.10 -22.47 -0.96
CA PRO A 186 -1.68 -22.54 0.38
C PRO A 186 -0.66 -22.31 1.51
N GLU A 187 0.64 -22.47 1.24
CA GLU A 187 1.67 -22.16 2.22
C GLU A 187 1.91 -20.66 2.37
N GLU A 188 1.57 -19.85 1.36
CA GLU A 188 1.74 -18.39 1.36
C GLU A 188 0.47 -17.66 1.78
N LEU A 189 -0.70 -18.14 1.33
CA LEU A 189 -2.00 -17.52 1.61
C LEU A 189 -2.45 -17.84 3.05
N LYS A 190 -2.36 -16.84 3.94
CA LYS A 190 -2.69 -16.97 5.37
C LYS A 190 -4.16 -16.64 5.67
N LEU A 191 -4.74 -15.74 4.90
CA LEU A 191 -6.15 -15.36 4.98
C LEU A 191 -6.65 -14.99 3.59
N TYR A 192 -7.86 -15.45 3.27
CA TYR A 192 -8.71 -14.83 2.27
C TYR A 192 -10.13 -14.71 2.82
N TYR A 193 -10.70 -13.52 2.76
CA TYR A 193 -12.08 -13.25 3.17
C TYR A 193 -12.76 -12.33 2.16
N ASP A 194 -13.79 -12.87 1.50
CA ASP A 194 -14.56 -12.19 0.45
C ASP A 194 -15.66 -11.27 1.01
N GLY A 195 -15.64 -10.93 2.30
CA GLY A 195 -16.62 -10.04 2.89
C GLY A 195 -16.09 -8.62 3.13
N GLN A 196 -16.98 -7.74 3.56
CA GLN A 196 -16.59 -6.42 4.02
C GLN A 196 -15.87 -6.46 5.37
N GLY A 197 -14.95 -5.52 5.56
CA GLY A 197 -14.25 -5.36 6.82
C GLY A 197 -13.05 -4.44 6.70
N PHE A 198 -12.15 -4.51 7.68
CA PHE A 198 -10.96 -3.67 7.75
C PHE A 198 -9.84 -4.36 8.52
N MET A 199 -8.65 -3.78 8.47
CA MET A 199 -7.48 -4.23 9.20
C MET A 199 -7.03 -3.16 10.20
N SER A 200 -6.58 -3.59 11.38
CA SER A 200 -5.81 -2.74 12.31
C SER A 200 -4.37 -3.21 12.39
N LEU A 201 -3.46 -2.26 12.58
CA LEU A 201 -2.04 -2.49 12.83
C LEU A 201 -1.64 -1.78 14.13
N GLN A 202 -1.12 -2.52 15.09
CA GLN A 202 -0.52 -2.01 16.30
C GLN A 202 0.98 -2.33 16.28
N MET A 203 1.84 -1.36 16.60
CA MET A 203 3.28 -1.54 16.49
C MET A 203 4.03 -1.00 17.70
N THR A 204 5.16 -1.65 17.99
CA THR A 204 6.24 -1.20 18.85
C THR A 204 7.55 -1.28 18.06
N PRO A 205 8.69 -0.81 18.62
CA PRO A 205 9.99 -0.99 17.95
C PRO A 205 10.35 -2.45 17.64
N THR A 206 9.75 -3.41 18.33
CA THR A 206 10.09 -4.84 18.20
C THR A 206 8.96 -5.71 17.72
N ASN A 207 7.69 -5.30 17.84
CA ASN A 207 6.54 -6.11 17.48
C ASN A 207 5.59 -5.35 16.56
N ALA A 208 4.95 -6.08 15.65
CA ALA A 208 3.83 -5.59 14.86
C ALA A 208 2.69 -6.62 14.90
N ASP A 209 1.54 -6.19 15.42
CA ASP A 209 0.32 -6.98 15.53
C ASP A 209 -0.71 -6.52 14.50
N ILE A 210 -1.11 -7.44 13.63
CA ILE A 210 -2.06 -7.24 12.55
C ILE A 210 -3.33 -8.02 12.87
N VAL A 211 -4.47 -7.35 12.82
CA VAL A 211 -5.77 -7.98 13.04
C VAL A 211 -6.74 -7.59 11.93
N PHE A 212 -7.38 -8.59 11.33
CA PHE A 212 -8.44 -8.40 10.36
C PHE A 212 -9.79 -8.58 11.03
N TYR A 213 -10.73 -7.69 10.73
CA TYR A 213 -12.08 -7.68 11.28
C TYR A 213 -13.12 -7.71 10.16
N ASP A 214 -14.24 -8.37 10.42
CA ASP A 214 -15.45 -8.14 9.63
C ASP A 214 -16.15 -6.83 10.04
N VAL A 215 -17.24 -6.49 9.35
CA VAL A 215 -18.04 -5.28 9.64
C VAL A 215 -18.68 -5.24 11.03
N PHE A 216 -18.82 -6.37 11.71
CA PHE A 216 -19.35 -6.44 13.06
C PHE A 216 -18.26 -6.31 14.13
N GLY A 217 -17.00 -6.21 13.72
CA GLY A 217 -15.85 -6.17 14.62
C GLY A 217 -15.43 -7.55 15.13
N ASN A 218 -15.91 -8.64 14.51
CA ASN A 218 -15.41 -9.98 14.81
C ASN A 218 -14.02 -10.15 14.20
N VAL A 219 -13.12 -10.74 14.97
CA VAL A 219 -11.78 -11.06 14.46
C VAL A 219 -11.87 -12.21 13.46
N LEU A 220 -11.36 -11.96 12.26
CA LEU A 220 -11.24 -12.95 11.19
C LEU A 220 -9.86 -13.62 11.19
N HIS A 221 -8.81 -12.85 11.51
CA HIS A 221 -7.42 -13.30 11.48
C HIS A 221 -6.54 -12.45 12.39
N LYS A 222 -5.51 -13.06 12.98
CA LYS A 222 -4.45 -12.37 13.72
C LYS A 222 -3.09 -12.82 13.23
N TRP A 223 -2.15 -11.89 13.12
CA TRP A 223 -0.77 -12.17 12.79
C TRP A 223 0.16 -11.24 13.56
N SER A 224 1.23 -11.79 14.11
CA SER A 224 2.22 -11.02 14.86
C SER A 224 3.60 -11.27 14.27
N ILE A 225 4.37 -10.19 14.10
CA ILE A 225 5.76 -10.22 13.64
C ILE A 225 6.61 -9.63 14.74
N SER A 226 7.71 -10.29 15.07
CA SER A 226 8.73 -9.76 15.99
C SER A 226 10.04 -9.55 15.25
N LYS A 227 10.73 -8.46 15.59
CA LYS A 227 12.13 -8.21 15.26
C LYS A 227 12.93 -8.26 16.54
N ASP A 228 14.07 -8.93 16.48
CA ASP A 228 15.04 -8.87 17.57
C ASP A 228 15.51 -7.42 17.73
N LEU A 229 15.68 -6.98 18.98
CA LEU A 229 16.48 -5.80 19.24
C LEU A 229 17.90 -6.19 18.86
N ASP A 230 18.36 -5.76 17.68
CA ASP A 230 19.80 -5.74 17.43
C ASP A 230 20.42 -5.00 18.61
N ALA A 231 21.20 -5.72 19.42
CA ALA A 231 22.05 -5.12 20.43
C ALA A 231 22.95 -4.16 19.65
N ALA A 232 22.72 -2.86 19.83
CA ALA A 232 23.59 -1.85 19.27
C ALA A 232 25.03 -2.20 19.65
N ILE A 233 25.84 -2.56 18.66
CA ILE A 233 27.31 -2.57 18.77
C ILE A 233 27.78 -1.16 18.45
#